data_AF-A0A1Q6QLZ3-F1
#
_entry.id   AF-A0A1Q6QLZ3-F1
#
_cell.length_a   1.000
_cell.length_b   1.000
_cell.length_c   1.000
_cell.angle_alpha   90.00
_cell.angle_beta   90.00
_cell.angle_gamma   90.00
#
_symmetry.space_group_name_H-M   'P 1'
#
loop_
_entity.id
_entity.type
_entity.pdbx_description
1 polymer ?
#
loop_
_entity_poly.entity_id
_entity_poly.type
_entity_poly.pdbx_seq_one_letter_code
_entity_poly.pdbx_strand_id
1 'polypeptide(L)'
;MEPIVCIGLIPAQNPARLGRNLNVLVMAVNHSQDTQSTVIRVFGRVGEAWRELTAKPCTLRGGEHAHIYVTIPAQWLSPAGWEVEKLEELALAAGTAAPGPGVQEKLVFCQA
;
A
#
# COMPACT_ATOMS: atom_id res chain seq x y z
N MET A 1 -6.89 9.60 17.53
CA MET A 1 -6.95 9.56 16.05
C MET A 1 -5.53 9.78 15.57
N GLU A 2 -5.03 8.96 14.66
CA GLU A 2 -3.71 9.21 14.08
C GLU A 2 -3.77 10.51 13.26
N PRO A 3 -2.75 11.38 13.36
CA PRO A 3 -2.80 12.68 12.73
C PRO A 3 -2.67 12.58 11.20
N ILE A 4 -1.92 11.60 10.68
CA ILE A 4 -1.79 11.33 9.25
C ILE A 4 -2.56 10.06 8.92
N VAL A 5 -3.49 10.17 7.97
CA VAL A 5 -4.34 9.05 7.52
C VAL A 5 -4.14 8.82 6.02
N CYS A 6 -3.98 7.56 5.62
CA CYS A 6 -4.00 7.18 4.21
C CYS A 6 -5.45 7.03 3.77
N ILE A 7 -5.88 7.84 2.80
CA ILE A 7 -7.27 7.92 2.33
C ILE A 7 -7.50 7.21 0.99
N GLY A 8 -6.43 6.71 0.37
CA GLY A 8 -6.56 5.86 -0.81
C GLY A 8 -5.23 5.37 -1.36
N LEU A 9 -5.32 4.36 -2.22
CA LEU A 9 -4.20 3.75 -2.93
C LEU A 9 -4.59 3.49 -4.39
N ILE A 10 -3.72 3.89 -5.32
CA ILE A 10 -3.90 3.69 -6.75
C ILE A 10 -2.65 2.99 -7.32
N PRO A 11 -2.76 1.76 -7.84
CA PRO A 11 -1.64 1.11 -8.51
C PRO A 11 -1.40 1.80 -9.86
N ALA A 12 -0.13 1.98 -10.23
CA ALA A 12 0.24 2.57 -11.51
C ALA A 12 -0.11 1.65 -12.70
N GLN A 13 -0.28 0.35 -12.43
CA GLN A 13 -0.65 -0.67 -13.41
C GLN A 13 -1.62 -1.65 -12.77
N ASN A 14 -2.72 -1.94 -13.48
CA ASN A 14 -3.64 -3.02 -13.13
C ASN A 14 -4.26 -3.55 -14.45
N PRO A 15 -3.92 -4.76 -14.90
CA PRO A 15 -3.13 -5.79 -14.21
C PRO A 15 -1.64 -5.43 -14.04
N ALA A 16 -1.05 -5.89 -12.93
CA ALA A 16 0.37 -5.79 -12.63
C ALA A 16 1.13 -6.98 -13.22
N ARG A 17 2.39 -6.75 -13.60
CA ARG A 17 3.24 -7.80 -14.19
C ARG A 17 3.96 -8.60 -13.11
N LEU A 18 3.90 -9.91 -13.19
CA LEU A 18 4.62 -10.81 -12.29
C LEU A 18 6.14 -10.61 -12.42
N GLY A 19 6.84 -10.72 -11.29
CA GLY A 19 8.29 -10.56 -11.20
C GLY A 19 8.79 -9.13 -11.49
N ARG A 20 7.90 -8.13 -11.52
CA ARG A 20 8.25 -6.72 -11.73
C ARG A 20 7.84 -5.87 -10.53
N ASN A 21 8.54 -4.76 -10.34
CA ASN A 21 8.16 -3.77 -9.35
C ASN A 21 6.82 -3.14 -9.74
N LEU A 22 5.98 -2.83 -8.75
CA LEU A 22 4.73 -2.10 -8.95
C LEU A 22 4.78 -0.78 -8.18
N ASN A 23 4.69 0.32 -8.93
CA ASN A 23 4.52 1.63 -8.31
C ASN A 23 3.07 1.81 -7.89
N VAL A 24 2.88 2.39 -6.71
CA VAL A 24 1.57 2.76 -6.17
C VAL A 24 1.62 4.22 -5.72
N LEU A 25 0.52 4.93 -5.96
CA LEU A 25 0.27 6.24 -5.39
C LEU A 25 -0.56 6.04 -4.12
N VAL A 26 -0.05 6.54 -2.99
CA VAL A 26 -0.80 6.62 -1.73
C VAL A 26 -1.21 8.08 -1.51
N MET A 27 -2.49 8.31 -1.28
CA MET A 27 -3.01 9.61 -0.87
C MET A 27 -3.05 9.66 0.65
N ALA A 28 -2.38 10.63 1.25
CA ALA A 28 -2.34 10.80 2.69
C ALA A 28 -2.68 12.23 3.10
N VAL A 29 -3.43 12.38 4.19
CA VAL A 29 -3.85 13.68 4.73
C VAL A 29 -3.38 13.80 6.16
N ASN A 30 -2.75 14.93 6.49
CA ASN A 30 -2.53 15.32 7.88
C ASN A 30 -3.75 16.11 8.39
N HIS A 31 -4.54 15.52 9.26
CA HIS A 31 -5.72 16.15 9.86
C HIS A 31 -5.39 17.06 11.05
N SER A 32 -4.15 17.06 11.53
CA SER A 32 -3.71 18.00 12.56
C SER A 32 -3.36 19.37 11.98
N GLN A 33 -3.21 20.38 12.85
CA GLN A 33 -2.72 21.72 12.47
C GLN A 33 -1.19 21.81 12.46
N ASP A 34 -0.51 20.84 13.08
CA ASP A 34 0.95 20.81 13.21
C ASP A 34 1.60 19.99 12.09
N THR A 35 2.88 20.23 11.86
CA THR A 35 3.68 19.33 11.02
C THR A 35 3.88 18.00 11.74
N GLN A 36 3.63 16.90 11.03
CA GLN A 36 3.73 15.55 11.58
C GLN A 36 4.62 14.68 10.70
N SER A 37 5.37 13.79 11.33
CA SER A 37 6.18 12.78 10.66
C SER A 37 5.65 11.40 10.98
N THR A 38 5.58 10.54 9.96
CA THR A 38 5.17 9.15 10.11
C THR A 38 5.88 8.27 9.08
N VAL A 39 5.58 6.98 9.11
CA VAL A 39 5.97 6.04 8.07
C VAL A 39 4.70 5.48 7.45
N ILE A 40 4.52 5.72 6.15
CA ILE A 40 3.45 5.11 5.37
C ILE A 40 3.90 3.73 4.92
N ARG A 41 3.04 2.75 5.09
CA ARG A 41 3.23 1.35 4.72
C ARG A 41 2.20 0.95 3.69
N VAL A 42 2.62 0.08 2.79
CA VAL A 42 1.72 -0.62 1.88
C VAL A 42 1.69 -2.08 2.31
N PHE A 43 0.49 -2.57 2.56
CA PHE A 43 0.22 -3.95 2.94
C PHE A 43 -0.42 -4.68 1.77
N GLY A 44 -0.11 -5.96 1.67
CA GLY A 44 -0.73 -6.88 0.74
C GLY A 44 -1.30 -8.08 1.46
N ARG A 45 -2.28 -8.75 0.85
CA ARG A 45 -2.72 -10.08 1.26
C ARG A 45 -3.12 -10.94 0.06
N VAL A 46 -2.84 -12.23 0.20
CA VAL A 46 -3.38 -13.32 -0.60
C VAL A 46 -4.07 -14.24 0.41
N GLY A 47 -5.40 -14.27 0.43
CA GLY A 47 -6.16 -14.81 1.57
C GLY A 47 -6.27 -13.82 2.72
N GLU A 48 -6.33 -14.28 3.97
CA GLU A 48 -6.80 -13.45 5.10
C GLU A 48 -5.73 -12.55 5.74
N ALA A 49 -4.47 -12.99 5.75
CA ALA A 49 -3.41 -12.33 6.52
C ALA A 49 -2.74 -11.18 5.74
N TRP A 50 -2.72 -9.99 6.36
CA TRP A 50 -1.97 -8.83 5.85
C TRP A 50 -0.47 -8.96 6.11
N ARG A 51 0.32 -8.57 5.12
CA ARG A 51 1.77 -8.50 5.18
C ARG A 51 2.25 -7.12 4.74
N GLU A 52 3.21 -6.53 5.45
CA GLU A 52 3.87 -5.30 5.01
C GLU A 52 4.75 -5.60 3.78
N LEU A 53 4.51 -4.89 2.67
CA LEU A 53 5.24 -5.08 1.42
C LEU A 53 6.39 -4.08 1.28
N THR A 54 6.17 -2.85 1.77
CA THR A 54 7.09 -1.72 1.65
C THR A 54 6.66 -0.59 2.58
N ALA A 55 7.60 0.28 2.93
CA ALA A 55 7.38 1.41 3.84
C ALA A 55 8.18 2.64 3.39
N LYS A 56 7.65 3.83 3.65
CA LYS A 56 8.26 5.10 3.29
C LYS A 56 8.02 6.15 4.37
N PRO A 57 9.07 6.72 5.00
CA PRO A 57 8.94 7.88 5.86
C PRO A 57 8.37 9.08 5.10
N CYS A 58 7.50 9.84 5.75
CA CYS A 58 6.99 11.10 5.21
C CYS A 58 6.79 12.13 6.34
N THR A 59 6.88 13.40 5.96
CA THR A 59 6.56 14.53 6.83
C THR A 59 5.56 15.41 6.10
N LEU A 60 4.41 15.66 6.73
CA LEU A 60 3.32 16.45 6.17
C LEU A 60 3.03 17.65 7.06
N ARG A 61 2.85 18.82 6.46
CA ARG A 61 2.39 20.03 7.17
C ARG A 61 0.95 19.84 7.64
N GLY A 62 0.51 20.65 8.60
CA GLY A 62 -0.88 20.63 9.06
C GLY A 62 -1.85 20.89 7.93
N GLY A 63 -2.90 20.07 7.82
CA GLY A 63 -3.91 20.14 6.75
C GLY A 63 -3.44 19.70 5.36
N GLU A 64 -2.19 19.25 5.20
CA GLU A 64 -1.66 18.87 3.89
C GLU A 64 -2.28 17.57 3.37
N HIS A 65 -2.72 17.60 2.09
CA HIS A 65 -3.03 16.41 1.30
C HIS A 65 -1.87 16.13 0.35
N ALA A 66 -1.21 15.00 0.52
CA ALA A 66 -0.03 14.60 -0.24
C ALA A 66 -0.25 13.34 -1.08
N HIS A 67 0.41 13.34 -2.24
CA HIS A 67 0.49 12.24 -3.19
C HIS A 67 1.85 11.57 -3.07
N ILE A 68 1.90 10.40 -2.42
CA ILE A 68 3.15 9.74 -2.03
C ILE A 68 3.35 8.50 -2.90
N TYR A 69 4.38 8.55 -3.73
CA TYR A 69 4.77 7.43 -4.59
C TYR A 69 5.62 6.42 -3.83
N VAL A 70 5.19 5.16 -3.84
CA VAL A 70 5.86 4.03 -3.20
C VAL A 70 6.01 2.91 -4.22
N THR A 71 7.11 2.17 -4.15
CA THR A 71 7.35 1.00 -5.01
C THR A 71 7.22 -0.27 -4.20
N ILE A 72 6.32 -1.16 -4.62
CA ILE A 72 6.23 -2.54 -4.14
C ILE A 72 7.32 -3.36 -4.86
N PRO A 73 8.25 -3.99 -4.12
CA PRO A 73 9.28 -4.84 -4.70
C PRO A 73 8.72 -6.02 -5.50
N ALA A 74 9.41 -6.38 -6.58
CA ALA A 74 9.05 -7.48 -7.49
C ALA A 74 8.79 -8.82 -6.81
N GLN A 75 9.47 -9.11 -5.69
CA GLN A 75 9.28 -10.34 -4.92
C GLN A 75 7.83 -10.54 -4.46
N TRP A 76 7.09 -9.45 -4.21
CA TRP A 76 5.69 -9.50 -3.79
C TRP A 76 4.70 -9.65 -4.94
N LEU A 77 5.15 -9.44 -6.18
CA LEU A 77 4.40 -9.81 -7.39
C LEU A 77 4.92 -11.13 -7.95
N SER A 78 5.12 -12.12 -7.08
CA SER A 78 5.49 -13.47 -7.48
C SER A 78 4.75 -14.49 -6.62
N PRO A 79 4.39 -15.66 -7.16
CA PRO A 79 3.78 -16.74 -6.36
C PRO A 79 4.65 -17.17 -5.19
N ALA A 80 5.98 -17.21 -5.39
CA ALA A 80 6.95 -17.55 -4.35
C ALA A 80 6.92 -16.60 -3.14
N GLY A 81 6.62 -15.31 -3.35
CA GLY A 81 6.47 -14.34 -2.27
C GLY A 81 5.30 -14.64 -1.34
N TRP A 82 4.33 -15.45 -1.77
CA TRP A 82 3.11 -15.78 -1.03
C TRP A 82 2.95 -17.26 -0.73
N GLU A 83 3.95 -18.09 -1.09
CA GLU A 83 3.90 -19.54 -0.92
C GLU A 83 2.67 -20.19 -1.60
N VAL A 84 2.27 -19.65 -2.76
CA VAL A 84 1.16 -20.15 -3.58
C VAL A 84 1.67 -20.64 -4.92
N GLU A 85 0.91 -21.53 -5.56
CA GLU A 85 1.25 -22.05 -6.91
C GLU A 85 1.07 -20.98 -7.99
N LYS A 86 0.03 -20.14 -7.84
CA LYS A 86 -0.31 -19.06 -8.76
C LYS A 86 -0.76 -17.82 -7.99
N LEU A 87 -0.30 -16.65 -8.45
CA LEU A 87 -0.73 -15.35 -7.96
C LEU A 87 -1.59 -14.70 -9.04
N GLU A 88 -2.91 -14.74 -8.87
CA GLU A 88 -3.88 -14.12 -9.79
C GLU A 88 -4.29 -12.73 -9.32
N GLU A 89 -4.41 -12.56 -8.00
CA GLU A 89 -4.93 -11.35 -7.38
C GLU A 89 -4.13 -11.03 -6.11
N LEU A 90 -3.91 -9.74 -5.90
CA LEU A 90 -3.29 -9.19 -4.70
C LEU A 90 -4.16 -8.05 -4.18
N ALA A 91 -4.69 -8.20 -2.97
CA ALA A 91 -5.37 -7.10 -2.29
C ALA A 91 -4.33 -6.18 -1.64
N LEU A 92 -4.44 -4.87 -1.86
CA LEU A 92 -3.55 -3.86 -1.33
C LEU A 92 -4.29 -2.88 -0.41
N ALA A 93 -3.62 -2.44 0.64
CA ALA A 93 -4.06 -1.36 1.49
C ALA A 93 -2.86 -0.48 1.89
N ALA A 94 -3.10 0.79 2.16
CA ALA A 94 -2.09 1.70 2.70
C ALA A 94 -2.51 2.21 4.07
N GLY A 95 -1.52 2.40 4.94
CA GLY A 95 -1.74 2.90 6.28
C GLY A 95 -0.42 3.15 7.00
N THR A 96 -0.51 3.65 8.21
CA THR A 96 0.60 3.79 9.17
C THR A 96 0.85 2.48 9.93
N ALA A 97 -0.18 1.65 10.06
CA ALA A 97 -0.20 0.34 10.72
C ALA A 97 -0.98 -0.68 9.88
N ALA A 98 -0.92 -1.96 10.28
CA ALA A 98 -1.60 -3.05 9.57
C ALA A 98 -3.13 -2.80 9.49
N PRO A 99 -3.79 -3.14 8.38
CA PRO A 99 -5.22 -2.90 8.21
C PRO A 99 -6.05 -3.71 9.22
N GLY A 100 -7.05 -3.04 9.82
CA GLY A 100 -8.05 -3.69 10.66
C GLY A 100 -9.22 -4.28 9.85
N PRO A 101 -10.20 -4.91 10.54
CA PRO A 101 -11.43 -5.38 9.90
C PRO A 101 -12.17 -4.25 9.18
N GLY A 102 -12.68 -4.53 7.98
CA GLY A 102 -13.51 -3.58 7.21
C GLY A 102 -12.75 -2.46 6.49
N VAL A 103 -11.41 -2.49 6.48
CA VAL A 103 -10.63 -1.55 5.65
C VAL A 103 -10.92 -1.80 4.17
N GLN A 104 -11.18 -0.71 3.44
CA GLN A 104 -11.35 -0.77 1.99
C GLN A 104 -10.01 -1.08 1.33
N GLU A 105 -9.95 -2.22 0.65
CA GLU A 105 -8.79 -2.67 -0.10
C GLU A 105 -8.90 -2.33 -1.58
N LYS A 106 -7.73 -2.30 -2.24
CA LYS A 106 -7.60 -2.17 -3.68
C LYS A 106 -7.12 -3.49 -4.27
N LEU A 107 -7.96 -4.13 -5.07
CA LEU A 107 -7.59 -5.36 -5.77
C LEU A 107 -6.71 -5.04 -6.99
N VAL A 108 -5.60 -5.76 -7.10
CA VAL A 108 -4.68 -5.74 -8.25
C VAL A 108 -4.65 -7.13 -8.87
N PHE A 109 -4.99 -7.21 -10.16
CA PHE A 109 -4.87 -8.45 -10.93
C PHE A 109 -3.43 -8.64 -11.39
N CYS A 110 -2.96 -9.87 -11.43
CA CYS A 110 -1.59 -10.22 -11.81
C CYS A 110 -1.56 -10.97 -13.14
N GLN A 111 -0.63 -10.60 -14.02
CA GLN A 111 -0.41 -11.24 -15.31
C GLN A 111 1.08 -11.47 -15.56
N ALA A 112 1.39 -12.47 -16.38
CA ALA A 112 2.76 -12.74 -16.83
C ALA A 112 3.32 -11.62 -17.73
#